data_AF-A0AA36IJI9-F1
#
_entry.id   AF-A0AA36IJI9-F1
#
_cell.length_a   1.000
_cell.length_b   1.000
_cell.length_c   1.000
_cell.angle_alpha   90.00
_cell.angle_beta   90.00
_cell.angle_gamma   90.00
#
_symmetry.space_group_name_H-M   'P 1'
#
loop_
_entity.id
_entity.type
_entity.pdbx_description
1 polymer ?
#
loop_
_entity_poly.entity_id
_entity_poly.type
_entity_poly.pdbx_seq_one_letter_code
_entity_poly.pdbx_strand_id
1 'polypeptide(L)'
;MERRGALVLELLGSRGCLAPEDLCQLSVVNQEWRSFADAEAPWLVLARIVKLRPLPFCLESGGEVDPQASAKRQLLQSYEPVFHARRRIRRLWRRANGFWRCWAPEALASEASGGCSERQLAELEAKQNSELPEDLAEYLRCDGHEKEAFWFAEAQPGALAFRVGRLLGTKEMAQKALSPGWLPVACSREGTFTCIRLQHKSETASFGEVWSTPNDRDFDESHLRRQTTCFTEYLEDYVGLLESIPTQFAEQRLLSSLGQVLPELFACPRIYCNEQSSWITTGLGKGKGNLWQRVDRSHPVRIIFPSLGKSGAGLWTGGVFL
;
A
#
# COMPACT_ATOMS: atom_id res chain seq x y z
N MET A 1 1.31 41.82 -13.13
CA MET A 1 1.62 40.38 -12.99
C MET A 1 1.78 39.96 -11.52
N GLU A 2 2.44 40.76 -10.68
CA GLU A 2 2.70 40.43 -9.26
C GLU A 2 1.45 40.10 -8.42
N ARG A 3 0.33 40.81 -8.63
CA ARG A 3 -0.94 40.52 -7.92
C ARG A 3 -1.56 39.16 -8.26
N ARG A 4 -1.27 38.57 -9.43
CA ARG A 4 -1.81 37.26 -9.83
C ARG A 4 -0.99 36.09 -9.26
N GLY A 5 0.32 36.27 -9.08
CA GLY A 5 1.18 35.30 -8.39
C GLY A 5 0.87 35.22 -6.88
N ALA A 6 0.54 36.36 -6.26
CA ALA A 6 0.13 36.43 -4.86
C ALA A 6 -1.16 35.64 -4.58
N LEU A 7 -2.13 35.65 -5.49
CA LEU A 7 -3.42 34.98 -5.33
C LEU A 7 -3.30 33.44 -5.41
N VAL A 8 -2.36 32.94 -6.23
CA VAL A 8 -2.01 31.50 -6.27
C VAL A 8 -1.33 31.08 -4.97
N LEU A 9 -0.42 31.90 -4.43
CA LEU A 9 0.24 31.64 -3.15
C LEU A 9 -0.71 31.76 -1.95
N GLU A 10 -1.66 32.69 -1.97
CA GLU A 10 -2.71 32.83 -0.95
C GLU A 10 -3.68 31.64 -0.97
N LEU A 11 -4.05 31.12 -2.14
CA LEU A 11 -4.88 29.91 -2.26
C LEU A 11 -4.13 28.63 -1.87
N LEU A 12 -2.84 28.54 -2.20
CA LEU A 12 -1.95 27.47 -1.73
C LEU A 12 -1.72 27.54 -0.21
N GLY A 13 -1.66 28.76 0.35
CA GLY A 13 -1.43 29.02 1.77
C GLY A 13 -2.66 28.91 2.68
N SER A 14 -3.87 29.16 2.16
CA SER A 14 -5.11 29.17 2.95
C SER A 14 -5.88 27.85 2.99
N ARG A 15 -5.61 26.92 2.05
CA ARG A 15 -6.28 25.60 2.00
C ARG A 15 -5.39 24.39 2.23
N GLY A 16 -4.08 24.55 2.42
CA GLY A 16 -3.18 23.44 2.73
C GLY A 16 -3.30 22.32 1.69
N CYS A 17 -2.68 22.56 0.52
CA CYS A 17 -2.61 21.65 -0.63
C CYS A 17 -3.85 21.67 -1.53
N LEU A 18 -3.73 22.30 -2.70
CA LEU A 18 -4.58 21.95 -3.84
C LEU A 18 -4.36 20.46 -4.11
N ALA A 19 -5.43 19.66 -4.11
CA ALA A 19 -5.32 18.32 -4.63
C ALA A 19 -4.88 18.45 -6.08
N PRO A 20 -3.85 17.72 -6.57
CA PRO A 20 -3.41 17.87 -7.95
C PRO A 20 -4.53 17.60 -8.97
N GLU A 21 -5.60 16.89 -8.59
CA GLU A 21 -6.81 16.74 -9.40
C GLU A 21 -7.57 18.06 -9.64
N ASP A 22 -7.49 19.01 -8.71
CA ASP A 22 -8.07 20.36 -8.83
C ASP A 22 -7.35 21.18 -9.90
N LEU A 23 -6.04 20.95 -10.12
CA LEU A 23 -5.25 21.60 -11.17
C LEU A 23 -5.77 21.26 -12.58
N CYS A 24 -6.27 20.04 -12.78
CA CYS A 24 -6.85 19.58 -14.04
C CYS A 24 -8.24 20.15 -14.31
N GLN A 25 -8.95 20.60 -13.26
CA GLN A 25 -10.30 21.17 -13.38
C GLN A 25 -10.34 22.69 -13.43
N LEU A 26 -9.20 23.38 -13.27
CA LEU A 26 -9.14 24.85 -13.28
C LEU A 26 -9.80 25.47 -14.51
N SER A 27 -9.71 24.84 -15.69
CA SER A 27 -10.35 25.34 -16.92
C SER A 27 -11.89 25.37 -16.88
N VAL A 28 -12.51 24.70 -15.90
CA VAL A 28 -13.97 24.55 -15.80
C VAL A 28 -14.60 25.60 -14.89
N VAL A 29 -13.84 26.22 -13.97
CA VAL A 29 -14.39 26.93 -12.81
C VAL A 29 -14.69 28.43 -13.06
N ASN A 30 -13.97 29.12 -13.96
CA ASN A 30 -14.23 30.51 -14.38
C ASN A 30 -13.41 30.88 -15.64
N GLN A 31 -13.80 31.90 -16.40
CA GLN A 31 -13.03 32.46 -17.51
C GLN A 31 -11.65 32.99 -17.08
N GLU A 32 -11.54 33.51 -15.85
CA GLU A 32 -10.25 33.87 -15.25
C GLU A 32 -9.34 32.66 -15.06
N TRP A 33 -9.90 31.51 -14.64
CA TRP A 33 -9.14 30.27 -14.49
C TRP A 33 -8.79 29.61 -15.81
N ARG A 34 -9.60 29.80 -16.87
CA ARG A 34 -9.21 29.42 -18.24
C ARG A 34 -8.00 30.23 -18.70
N SER A 35 -8.04 31.55 -18.52
CA SER A 35 -6.91 32.43 -18.85
C SER A 35 -5.65 32.10 -18.05
N PHE A 36 -5.81 31.62 -16.81
CA PHE A 36 -4.71 31.11 -15.99
C PHE A 36 -4.18 29.76 -16.51
N ALA A 37 -5.07 28.82 -16.84
CA ALA A 37 -4.70 27.50 -17.34
C ALA A 37 -3.96 27.57 -18.69
N ASP A 38 -4.22 28.59 -19.50
CA ASP A 38 -3.60 28.78 -20.82
C ASP A 38 -2.35 29.67 -20.78
N ALA A 39 -2.12 30.40 -19.67
CA ALA A 39 -0.94 31.25 -19.50
C ALA A 39 0.27 30.44 -19.03
N GLU A 40 1.42 30.62 -19.67
CA GLU A 40 2.62 29.83 -19.40
C GLU A 40 3.33 30.22 -18.08
N ALA A 41 3.34 31.51 -17.74
CA ALA A 41 4.10 32.03 -16.61
C ALA A 41 3.70 31.41 -15.25
N PRO A 42 2.41 31.18 -14.93
CA PRO A 42 2.02 30.46 -13.73
C PRO A 42 2.52 29.00 -13.67
N TRP A 43 2.51 28.28 -14.79
CA TRP A 43 3.00 26.89 -14.82
C TRP A 43 4.51 26.81 -14.59
N LEU A 44 5.29 27.78 -15.08
CA LEU A 44 6.71 27.90 -14.77
C LEU A 44 6.96 28.16 -13.27
N VAL A 45 6.10 28.95 -12.62
CA VAL A 45 6.19 29.19 -11.16
C VAL A 45 5.81 27.93 -10.40
N LEU A 46 4.72 27.26 -10.78
CA LEU A 46 4.29 26.00 -10.17
C LEU A 46 5.36 24.91 -10.33
N ALA A 47 5.95 24.76 -11.51
CA ALA A 47 7.01 23.78 -11.76
C ALA A 47 8.23 23.94 -10.86
N ARG A 48 8.49 25.15 -10.34
CA ARG A 48 9.59 25.42 -9.41
C ARG A 48 9.23 25.17 -7.94
N ILE A 49 7.95 25.23 -7.60
CA ILE A 49 7.48 25.21 -6.21
C ILE A 49 6.94 23.83 -5.84
N VAL A 50 6.26 23.15 -6.76
CA VAL A 50 5.61 21.89 -6.44
C VAL A 50 6.63 20.77 -6.44
N LYS A 51 6.86 20.20 -5.25
CA LYS A 51 7.69 19.03 -5.02
C LYS A 51 6.83 17.78 -5.07
N LEU A 52 7.14 16.88 -6.00
CA LEU A 52 6.58 15.54 -6.03
C LEU A 52 7.38 14.64 -5.10
N ARG A 53 6.70 13.75 -4.36
CA ARG A 53 7.40 12.66 -3.70
C ARG A 53 7.92 11.66 -4.74
N PRO A 54 9.03 10.98 -4.44
CA PRO A 54 9.59 9.98 -5.33
C PRO A 54 8.62 8.81 -5.51
N LEU A 55 8.60 8.27 -6.73
CA LEU A 55 7.91 7.02 -7.01
C LEU A 55 8.88 5.85 -6.82
N PRO A 56 8.39 4.67 -6.39
CA PRO A 56 9.09 3.42 -6.59
C PRO A 56 9.45 3.24 -8.08
N PHE A 57 10.64 2.72 -8.37
CA PHE A 57 11.13 2.55 -9.75
C PHE A 57 10.15 1.80 -10.66
N CYS A 58 9.42 0.81 -10.13
CA CYS A 58 8.44 0.04 -10.90
C CYS A 58 7.17 0.83 -11.28
N LEU A 59 6.96 2.01 -10.69
CA LEU A 59 5.84 2.92 -10.99
C LEU A 59 6.27 4.13 -11.83
N GLU A 60 7.57 4.28 -12.08
CA GLU A 60 8.08 5.30 -13.00
C GLU A 60 7.75 4.88 -14.44
N SER A 61 6.83 5.60 -15.10
CA SER A 61 6.64 5.42 -16.54
C SER A 61 7.70 6.24 -17.27
N GLY A 62 8.63 5.56 -17.93
CA GLY A 62 9.77 6.14 -18.67
C GLY A 62 9.41 6.88 -19.96
N GLY A 63 8.45 7.80 -19.91
CA GLY A 63 8.20 8.71 -21.01
C GLY A 63 9.30 9.77 -21.06
N GLU A 64 10.03 9.86 -22.18
CA GLU A 64 10.90 11.01 -22.42
C GLU A 64 10.06 12.28 -22.38
N VAL A 65 10.38 13.17 -21.43
CA VAL A 65 9.79 14.51 -21.39
C VAL A 65 10.30 15.25 -22.61
N ASP A 66 9.41 15.64 -23.50
CA ASP A 66 9.75 16.44 -24.66
C ASP A 66 10.30 17.81 -24.18
N PRO A 67 11.60 18.10 -24.38
CA PRO A 67 12.20 19.33 -23.91
C PRO A 67 11.65 20.57 -24.64
N GLN A 68 10.96 20.38 -25.77
CA GLN A 68 10.32 21.45 -26.54
C GLN A 68 8.84 21.66 -26.16
N ALA A 69 8.27 20.81 -25.30
CA ALA A 69 6.91 20.99 -24.81
C ALA A 69 6.77 22.24 -23.93
N SER A 70 5.54 22.77 -23.82
CA SER A 70 5.25 23.85 -22.88
C SER A 70 5.51 23.41 -21.43
N ALA A 71 5.84 24.35 -20.55
CA ALA A 71 6.04 24.14 -19.12
C ALA A 71 4.83 23.47 -18.47
N LYS A 72 3.61 23.83 -18.91
CA LYS A 72 2.38 23.13 -18.52
C LYS A 72 2.43 21.65 -18.88
N ARG A 73 2.77 21.32 -20.13
CA ARG A 73 2.80 19.95 -20.61
C ARG A 73 3.92 19.14 -19.95
N GLN A 74 5.11 19.72 -19.81
CA GLN A 74 6.23 19.12 -19.09
C GLN A 74 5.83 18.81 -17.64
N LEU A 75 5.22 19.79 -16.95
CA LEU A 75 4.75 19.58 -15.58
C LEU A 75 3.71 18.47 -15.52
N LEU A 76 2.66 18.50 -16.35
CA LEU A 76 1.63 17.47 -16.34
C LEU A 76 2.19 16.08 -16.68
N GLN A 77 3.14 15.97 -17.61
CA GLN A 77 3.83 14.72 -17.94
C GLN A 77 4.64 14.18 -16.76
N SER A 78 5.33 15.04 -16.00
CA SER A 78 6.03 14.63 -14.78
C SER A 78 5.08 14.16 -13.68
N TYR A 79 3.83 14.63 -13.68
CA TYR A 79 2.84 14.31 -12.64
C TYR A 79 1.98 13.11 -12.99
N GLU A 80 1.81 12.81 -14.28
CA GLU A 80 0.99 11.70 -14.77
C GLU A 80 1.28 10.37 -14.05
N PRO A 81 2.55 9.94 -13.86
CA PRO A 81 2.84 8.70 -13.14
C PRO A 81 2.39 8.76 -11.67
N VAL A 82 2.57 9.92 -11.01
CA VAL A 82 2.12 10.16 -9.63
C VAL A 82 0.59 10.08 -9.54
N PHE A 83 -0.13 10.70 -10.47
CA PHE A 83 -1.59 10.61 -10.54
C PHE A 83 -2.07 9.17 -10.72
N HIS A 84 -1.41 8.41 -11.59
CA HIS A 84 -1.72 7.01 -11.81
C HIS A 84 -1.51 6.18 -10.53
N ALA A 85 -0.38 6.35 -9.85
CA ALA A 85 -0.10 5.71 -8.57
C ALA A 85 -1.17 6.06 -7.52
N ARG A 86 -1.47 7.35 -7.34
CA ARG A 86 -2.47 7.81 -6.36
C ARG A 86 -3.86 7.25 -6.65
N ARG A 87 -4.31 7.32 -7.91
CA ARG A 87 -5.61 6.80 -8.34
C ARG A 87 -5.71 5.30 -8.11
N ARG A 88 -4.62 4.56 -8.35
CA ARG A 88 -4.53 3.12 -8.13
C ARG A 88 -4.68 2.80 -6.65
N ILE A 89 -3.93 3.46 -5.77
CA ILE A 89 -4.06 3.32 -4.31
C ILE A 89 -5.49 3.62 -3.83
N ARG A 90 -6.05 4.78 -4.19
CA ARG A 90 -7.45 5.13 -3.83
C ARG A 90 -8.47 4.11 -4.31
N ARG A 91 -8.27 3.53 -5.50
CA ARG A 91 -9.16 2.49 -6.04
C ARG A 91 -9.05 1.20 -5.24
N LEU A 92 -7.83 0.75 -4.94
CA LEU A 92 -7.58 -0.45 -4.13
C LEU A 92 -8.14 -0.29 -2.73
N TRP A 93 -7.89 0.86 -2.11
CA TRP A 93 -8.39 1.16 -0.78
C TRP A 93 -9.92 1.16 -0.73
N ARG A 94 -10.59 1.78 -1.70
CA ARG A 94 -12.06 1.75 -1.79
C ARG A 94 -12.61 0.33 -1.94
N ARG A 95 -11.91 -0.57 -2.63
CA ARG A 95 -12.31 -1.97 -2.78
C ARG A 95 -12.16 -2.74 -1.47
N ALA A 96 -11.02 -2.60 -0.79
CA ALA A 96 -10.80 -3.21 0.52
C ALA A 96 -11.82 -2.69 1.56
N ASN A 97 -12.02 -1.38 1.63
CA ASN A 97 -12.98 -0.78 2.55
C ASN A 97 -14.42 -1.18 2.21
N GLY A 98 -14.77 -1.20 0.92
CA GLY A 98 -16.07 -1.68 0.44
C GLY A 98 -16.35 -3.14 0.81
N PHE A 99 -15.33 -4.00 0.71
CA PHE A 99 -15.42 -5.39 1.15
C PHE A 99 -15.77 -5.49 2.63
N TRP A 100 -15.00 -4.83 3.50
CA TRP A 100 -15.24 -4.88 4.95
C TRP A 100 -16.57 -4.26 5.35
N ARG A 101 -16.96 -3.13 4.75
CA ARG A 101 -18.30 -2.53 4.99
C ARG A 101 -19.44 -3.46 4.62
N CYS A 102 -19.27 -4.25 3.56
CA CYS A 102 -20.30 -5.17 3.09
C CYS A 102 -20.41 -6.42 3.95
N TRP A 103 -19.27 -6.97 4.39
CA TRP A 103 -19.24 -8.32 4.97
C TRP A 103 -18.96 -8.37 6.46
N ALA A 104 -18.20 -7.44 7.03
CA ALA A 104 -17.92 -7.38 8.46
C ALA A 104 -17.69 -5.92 8.90
N PRO A 105 -18.74 -5.08 8.91
CA PRO A 105 -18.63 -3.64 9.22
C PRO A 105 -18.08 -3.38 10.63
N GLU A 106 -18.23 -4.32 11.56
CA GLU A 106 -17.63 -4.29 12.89
C GLU A 106 -16.10 -4.27 12.86
N ALA A 107 -15.47 -4.84 11.82
CA ALA A 107 -14.03 -4.75 11.60
C ALA A 107 -13.57 -3.32 11.28
N LEU A 108 -14.50 -2.45 10.87
CA LEU A 108 -14.28 -1.03 10.61
C LEU A 108 -14.80 -0.11 11.73
N ALA A 109 -15.46 -0.66 12.76
CA ALA A 109 -16.15 0.12 13.78
C ALA A 109 -15.21 0.91 14.71
N SER A 110 -13.90 0.72 14.61
CA SER A 110 -12.94 1.61 15.25
C SER A 110 -12.92 2.92 14.48
N GLU A 111 -13.34 4.04 15.11
CA GLU A 111 -13.44 5.36 14.45
C GLU A 111 -12.22 5.58 13.55
N ALA A 112 -12.46 5.63 12.25
CA ALA A 112 -11.41 5.91 11.28
C ALA A 112 -10.78 7.25 11.68
N SER A 113 -9.53 7.20 12.11
CA SER A 113 -8.71 8.40 12.12
C SER A 113 -8.74 8.91 10.69
N GLY A 114 -9.18 10.16 10.49
CA GLY A 114 -9.09 10.77 9.17
C GLY A 114 -7.70 10.57 8.59
N GLY A 115 -7.61 10.51 7.26
CA GLY A 115 -6.35 10.38 6.55
C GLY A 115 -5.25 11.32 7.08
N CYS A 116 -4.00 10.89 6.96
CA CYS A 116 -2.86 11.69 7.40
C CYS A 116 -2.78 12.99 6.61
N SER A 117 -2.63 14.10 7.34
CA SER A 117 -2.31 15.40 6.76
C SER A 117 -0.87 15.43 6.21
N GLU A 118 -0.60 16.32 5.26
CA GLU A 118 0.76 16.55 4.75
C GLU A 118 1.76 16.94 5.85
N ARG A 119 1.29 17.62 6.91
CA ARG A 119 2.11 17.92 8.08
C ARG A 119 2.55 16.65 8.80
N GLN A 120 1.64 15.70 9.02
CA GLN A 120 1.97 14.43 9.68
C GLN A 120 2.92 13.58 8.82
N LEU A 121 2.74 13.60 7.49
CA LEU A 121 3.66 12.94 6.56
C LEU A 121 5.06 13.58 6.64
N ALA A 122 5.14 14.92 6.61
CA ALA A 122 6.41 15.64 6.73
C ALA A 122 7.10 15.39 8.09
N GLU A 123 6.34 15.27 9.18
CA GLU A 123 6.87 14.91 10.50
C GLU A 123 7.43 13.47 10.51
N LEU A 124 6.78 12.53 9.81
CA LEU A 124 7.29 11.17 9.64
C LEU A 124 8.57 11.15 8.78
N GLU A 125 8.57 11.85 7.65
CA GLU A 125 9.73 12.01 6.74
C GLU A 125 10.94 12.61 7.46
N ALA A 126 10.71 13.66 8.25
CA ALA A 126 11.74 14.30 9.07
C ALA A 126 12.34 13.35 10.11
N LYS A 127 11.51 12.51 10.75
CA LYS A 127 11.98 11.49 11.71
C LYS A 127 12.77 10.37 11.04
N GLN A 128 12.37 9.98 9.83
CA GLN A 128 13.07 8.96 9.05
C GLN A 128 14.30 9.50 8.32
N ASN A 129 14.47 10.82 8.28
CA ASN A 129 15.47 11.50 7.45
C ASN A 129 15.43 11.02 5.99
N SER A 130 14.22 10.79 5.48
CA SER A 130 13.98 10.35 4.10
C SER A 130 12.56 10.69 3.64
N GLU A 131 12.38 10.81 2.33
CA GLU A 131 11.06 11.00 1.71
C GLU A 131 10.30 9.67 1.63
N LEU A 132 8.98 9.71 1.81
CA LEU A 132 8.13 8.53 1.64
C LEU A 132 7.87 8.29 0.16
N PRO A 133 7.83 7.01 -0.29
CA PRO A 133 7.29 6.68 -1.60
C PRO A 133 5.87 7.21 -1.74
N GLU A 134 5.57 7.80 -2.90
CA GLU A 134 4.29 8.48 -3.13
C GLU A 134 3.08 7.55 -3.02
N ASP A 135 3.22 6.25 -3.31
CA ASP A 135 2.13 5.28 -3.15
C ASP A 135 1.83 4.93 -1.68
N LEU A 136 2.86 4.79 -0.84
CA LEU A 136 2.68 4.70 0.61
C LEU A 136 2.08 6.01 1.17
N ALA A 137 2.60 7.16 0.75
CA ALA A 137 2.10 8.45 1.21
C ALA A 137 0.61 8.63 0.88
N GLU A 138 0.20 8.26 -0.34
CA GLU A 138 -1.21 8.31 -0.72
C GLU A 138 -2.07 7.36 0.10
N TYR A 139 -1.57 6.17 0.41
CA TYR A 139 -2.30 5.25 1.27
C TYR A 139 -2.55 5.85 2.65
N LEU A 140 -1.52 6.47 3.25
CA LEU A 140 -1.64 7.16 4.53
C LEU A 140 -2.60 8.34 4.48
N ARG A 141 -2.71 9.04 3.33
CA ARG A 141 -3.75 10.06 3.10
C ARG A 141 -5.16 9.47 2.99
N CYS A 142 -5.29 8.27 2.45
CA CYS A 142 -6.57 7.59 2.34
C CYS A 142 -7.07 7.10 3.70
N ASP A 143 -6.15 6.53 4.47
CA ASP A 143 -6.43 6.04 5.80
C ASP A 143 -5.14 6.05 6.64
N GLY A 144 -5.12 6.94 7.63
CA GLY A 144 -4.04 7.03 8.58
C GLY A 144 -4.38 6.16 9.77
N HIS A 145 -4.46 4.83 9.62
CA HIS A 145 -4.91 3.95 10.71
C HIS A 145 -4.11 4.21 11.98
N GLU A 146 -4.69 4.82 13.01
CA GLU A 146 -4.03 4.99 14.31
C GLU A 146 -4.35 3.83 15.27
N LYS A 147 -5.17 2.86 14.86
CA LYS A 147 -5.74 1.84 15.76
C LYS A 147 -5.32 0.42 15.40
N GLU A 148 -5.27 -0.43 16.42
CA GLU A 148 -4.86 -1.84 16.36
C GLU A 148 -5.80 -2.77 15.56
N ALA A 149 -6.97 -2.28 15.15
CA ALA A 149 -8.10 -3.13 14.76
C ALA A 149 -8.21 -3.46 13.27
N PHE A 150 -7.43 -2.85 12.37
CA PHE A 150 -7.58 -3.13 10.94
C PHE A 150 -6.98 -4.51 10.58
N TRP A 151 -7.85 -5.45 10.19
CA TRP A 151 -7.46 -6.80 9.79
C TRP A 151 -6.81 -6.78 8.42
N PHE A 152 -5.49 -6.91 8.40
CA PHE A 152 -4.70 -6.98 7.18
C PHE A 152 -4.13 -8.38 6.99
N ALA A 153 -3.86 -8.74 5.73
CA ALA A 153 -3.20 -9.99 5.40
C ALA A 153 -2.22 -9.78 4.24
N GLU A 154 -0.98 -10.24 4.42
CA GLU A 154 0.10 -10.11 3.44
C GLU A 154 0.52 -11.46 2.89
N ALA A 155 0.90 -11.53 1.62
CA ALA A 155 1.44 -12.76 1.05
C ALA A 155 2.76 -13.12 1.75
N GLN A 156 2.83 -14.31 2.35
CA GLN A 156 4.02 -14.74 3.09
C GLN A 156 5.10 -15.23 2.12
N PRO A 157 6.32 -14.65 2.13
CA PRO A 157 7.42 -15.18 1.33
C PRO A 157 7.77 -16.61 1.75
N GLY A 158 7.86 -17.51 0.78
CA GLY A 158 8.27 -18.89 1.01
C GLY A 158 7.16 -19.82 1.52
N ALA A 159 5.92 -19.35 1.66
CA ALA A 159 4.80 -20.18 2.09
C ALA A 159 3.55 -19.96 1.23
N LEU A 160 2.72 -21.00 1.08
CA LEU A 160 1.38 -20.91 0.50
C LEU A 160 0.38 -20.38 1.54
N ALA A 161 0.64 -19.18 2.03
CA ALA A 161 -0.18 -18.57 3.05
C ALA A 161 -0.14 -17.05 2.94
N PHE A 162 -1.21 -16.43 3.43
CA PHE A 162 -1.14 -15.05 3.85
C PHE A 162 -0.90 -15.00 5.34
N ARG A 163 0.01 -14.13 5.77
CA ARG A 163 0.21 -13.82 7.16
C ARG A 163 -0.77 -12.72 7.57
N VAL A 164 -1.47 -12.95 8.67
CA VAL A 164 -2.46 -12.02 9.19
C VAL A 164 -1.81 -11.06 10.19
N GLY A 165 -2.20 -9.80 10.11
CA GLY A 165 -1.64 -8.73 10.92
C GLY A 165 -2.46 -7.46 10.81
N ARG A 166 -1.76 -6.33 10.94
CA ARG A 166 -2.31 -5.00 10.76
C ARG A 166 -1.29 -4.07 10.12
N LEU A 167 -1.80 -3.05 9.45
CA LEU A 167 -0.99 -1.92 8.99
C LEU A 167 -0.72 -0.98 10.17
N LEU A 168 0.46 -0.39 10.20
CA LEU A 168 0.89 0.50 11.27
C LEU A 168 0.42 1.93 10.99
N GLY A 169 0.10 2.68 12.04
CA GLY A 169 -0.16 4.12 11.93
C GLY A 169 1.12 4.94 11.88
N THR A 170 1.07 6.16 11.36
CA THR A 170 2.24 7.03 11.22
C THR A 170 3.02 7.24 12.52
N LYS A 171 2.32 7.38 13.66
CA LYS A 171 2.94 7.47 14.99
C LYS A 171 3.72 6.21 15.34
N GLU A 172 3.15 5.04 15.06
CA GLU A 172 3.77 3.76 15.36
C GLU A 172 4.91 3.43 14.40
N MET A 173 4.74 3.72 13.10
CA MET A 173 5.80 3.63 12.11
C MET A 173 7.04 4.43 12.55
N ALA A 174 6.82 5.65 13.07
CA ALA A 174 7.90 6.49 13.59
C ALA A 174 8.57 5.91 14.85
N GLN A 175 7.80 5.28 15.75
CA GLN A 175 8.33 4.72 17.00
C GLN A 175 9.06 3.39 16.80
N LYS A 176 8.63 2.60 15.82
CA LYS A 176 9.15 1.25 15.56
C LYS A 176 10.22 1.20 14.47
N ALA A 177 10.69 2.35 13.99
CA ALA A 177 11.74 2.43 12.98
C ALA A 177 12.93 1.53 13.38
N LEU A 178 13.21 0.52 12.55
CA LEU A 178 14.10 -0.58 12.91
C LEU A 178 15.57 -0.23 12.62
N SER A 179 15.81 0.49 11.52
CA SER A 179 17.13 0.89 11.08
C SER A 179 17.05 2.08 10.10
N PRO A 180 18.15 2.83 9.89
CA PRO A 180 18.18 3.93 8.94
C PRO A 180 17.78 3.46 7.53
N GLY A 181 16.74 4.08 6.96
CA GLY A 181 16.28 3.76 5.61
C GLY A 181 15.28 2.60 5.52
N TRP A 182 14.82 2.05 6.64
CA TRP A 182 13.74 1.05 6.66
C TRP A 182 12.61 1.51 7.56
N LEU A 183 11.42 1.60 6.97
CA LEU A 183 10.21 2.02 7.66
C LEU A 183 9.27 0.82 7.83
N PRO A 184 8.97 0.35 9.06
CA PRO A 184 7.95 -0.66 9.25
C PRO A 184 6.58 -0.09 8.88
N VAL A 185 5.81 -0.85 8.10
CA VAL A 185 4.47 -0.48 7.61
C VAL A 185 3.39 -1.47 8.02
N ALA A 186 3.76 -2.71 8.38
CA ALA A 186 2.84 -3.69 8.92
C ALA A 186 3.50 -4.51 10.04
N CYS A 187 2.68 -5.04 10.93
CA CYS A 187 3.08 -6.00 11.95
C CYS A 187 2.10 -7.17 11.97
N SER A 188 2.63 -8.39 11.93
CA SER A 188 1.83 -9.59 11.96
C SER A 188 1.38 -9.95 13.37
N ARG A 189 0.38 -10.85 13.48
CA ARG A 189 0.01 -11.46 14.76
C ARG A 189 1.13 -12.31 15.37
N GLU A 190 2.08 -12.76 14.54
CA GLU A 190 3.28 -13.47 14.96
C GLU A 190 4.43 -12.50 15.31
N GLY A 191 4.15 -11.19 15.36
CA GLY A 191 5.07 -10.10 15.72
C GLY A 191 6.04 -9.67 14.60
N THR A 192 6.00 -10.35 13.45
CA THR A 192 6.89 -10.08 12.33
C THR A 192 6.59 -8.75 11.67
N PHE A 193 7.62 -7.98 11.31
CA PHE A 193 7.47 -6.69 10.65
C PHE A 193 7.63 -6.79 9.14
N THR A 194 6.80 -6.04 8.44
CA THR A 194 6.96 -5.73 7.03
C THR A 194 7.34 -4.27 6.88
N CYS A 195 8.38 -4.02 6.12
CA CYS A 195 9.08 -2.75 6.02
C CYS A 195 9.18 -2.29 4.57
N ILE A 196 9.27 -0.98 4.38
CA ILE A 196 9.55 -0.35 3.09
C ILE A 196 10.95 0.24 3.12
N ARG A 197 11.68 0.05 2.01
CA ARG A 197 12.98 0.65 1.79
C ARG A 197 12.83 2.12 1.38
N LEU A 198 13.42 3.03 2.16
CA LEU A 198 13.38 4.48 1.94
C LEU A 198 14.69 5.05 1.34
N GLN A 199 15.70 4.23 1.05
CA GLN A 199 16.96 4.69 0.48
C GLN A 199 17.09 4.30 -0.99
N HIS A 200 17.51 5.26 -1.83
CA HIS A 200 17.67 5.11 -3.28
C HIS A 200 18.89 4.30 -3.74
N LYS A 201 19.80 3.93 -2.83
CA LYS A 201 21.04 3.23 -3.18
C LYS A 201 21.30 2.06 -2.24
N SER A 202 21.01 0.86 -2.73
CA SER A 202 21.54 -0.40 -2.21
C SER A 202 21.84 -1.30 -3.40
N GLU A 203 22.85 -2.17 -3.28
CA GLU A 203 23.15 -3.20 -4.28
C GLU A 203 22.02 -4.24 -4.38
N THR A 204 21.20 -4.37 -3.32
CA THR A 204 20.26 -5.49 -3.15
C THR A 204 18.79 -5.09 -3.07
N ALA A 205 18.49 -3.79 -2.87
CA ALA A 205 17.14 -3.29 -2.70
C ALA A 205 16.92 -1.93 -3.38
N SER A 206 15.75 -1.75 -3.99
CA SER A 206 15.33 -0.51 -4.62
C SER A 206 14.44 0.33 -3.71
N PHE A 207 14.42 1.64 -3.94
CA PHE A 207 13.52 2.55 -3.23
C PHE A 207 12.06 2.13 -3.42
N GLY A 208 11.31 2.10 -2.32
CA GLY A 208 9.89 1.73 -2.29
C GLY A 208 9.60 0.23 -2.24
N GLU A 209 10.60 -0.64 -2.36
CA GLU A 209 10.36 -2.09 -2.25
C GLU A 209 9.88 -2.47 -0.84
N VAL A 210 9.02 -3.49 -0.78
CA VAL A 210 8.42 -4.00 0.46
C VAL A 210 9.06 -5.33 0.84
N TRP A 211 9.50 -5.45 2.08
CA TRP A 211 10.27 -6.58 2.60
C TRP A 211 9.75 -7.02 3.96
N SER A 212 9.77 -8.31 4.26
CA SER A 212 9.45 -8.82 5.60
C SER A 212 10.66 -9.35 6.33
N THR A 213 10.71 -9.14 7.64
CA THR A 213 11.62 -9.86 8.53
C THR A 213 11.15 -11.32 8.67
N PRO A 214 12.04 -12.27 8.93
CA PRO A 214 11.62 -13.64 9.24
C PRO A 214 11.32 -13.87 10.72
N ASN A 215 11.82 -13.02 11.63
CA ASN A 215 11.60 -13.10 13.08
C ASN A 215 11.68 -11.71 13.75
N ASP A 216 11.10 -11.62 14.95
CA ASP A 216 10.92 -10.38 15.73
C ASP A 216 12.18 -9.87 16.45
N ARG A 217 13.18 -10.73 16.62
CA ARG A 217 14.14 -10.55 17.71
C ARG A 217 15.33 -9.67 17.38
N ASP A 218 15.73 -9.58 16.12
CA ASP A 218 16.79 -8.67 15.70
C ASP A 218 16.55 -8.30 14.22
N PHE A 219 16.46 -7.00 13.92
CA PHE A 219 16.41 -6.54 12.53
C PHE A 219 17.77 -6.80 11.87
N ASP A 220 17.81 -7.79 10.99
CA ASP A 220 18.97 -8.09 10.15
C ASP A 220 18.56 -8.00 8.67
N GLU A 221 19.18 -7.06 7.95
CA GLU A 221 18.97 -6.88 6.52
C GLU A 221 19.28 -8.15 5.71
N SER A 222 20.25 -8.97 6.17
CA SER A 222 20.66 -10.21 5.51
C SER A 222 19.55 -11.27 5.46
N HIS A 223 18.57 -11.13 6.36
CA HIS A 223 17.47 -12.06 6.54
C HIS A 223 16.16 -11.55 5.95
N LEU A 224 16.12 -10.31 5.48
CA LEU A 224 14.94 -9.74 4.84
C LEU A 224 14.58 -10.52 3.57
N ARG A 225 13.28 -10.71 3.37
CA ARG A 225 12.72 -11.31 2.16
C ARG A 225 11.85 -10.29 1.45
N ARG A 226 12.17 -10.00 0.20
CA ARG A 226 11.36 -9.12 -0.64
C ARG A 226 9.99 -9.75 -0.85
N GLN A 227 8.94 -8.97 -0.59
CA GLN A 227 7.56 -9.37 -0.86
C GLN A 227 7.11 -8.82 -2.22
N THR A 228 7.22 -7.50 -2.40
CA THR A 228 6.76 -6.80 -3.59
C THR A 228 7.71 -5.66 -3.97
N THR A 229 7.53 -5.13 -5.18
CA THR A 229 8.40 -4.06 -5.70
C THR A 229 7.96 -2.66 -5.25
N CYS A 230 6.71 -2.51 -4.80
CA CYS A 230 6.16 -1.28 -4.24
C CYS A 230 5.00 -1.56 -3.29
N PHE A 231 4.57 -0.53 -2.55
CA PHE A 231 3.42 -0.62 -1.65
C PHE A 231 2.11 -0.86 -2.39
N THR A 232 1.99 -0.32 -3.60
CA THR A 232 0.81 -0.55 -4.45
C THR A 232 0.58 -2.04 -4.72
N GLU A 233 1.63 -2.76 -5.11
CA GLU A 233 1.55 -4.21 -5.33
C GLU A 233 1.22 -4.98 -4.04
N TYR A 234 1.79 -4.53 -2.92
CA TYR A 234 1.50 -5.12 -1.61
C TYR A 234 0.02 -5.00 -1.23
N LEU A 235 -0.59 -3.84 -1.50
CA LEU A 235 -2.01 -3.62 -1.30
C LEU A 235 -2.88 -4.40 -2.31
N GLU A 236 -2.41 -4.58 -3.55
CA GLU A 236 -3.09 -5.41 -4.54
C GLU A 236 -3.19 -6.87 -4.12
N ASP A 237 -2.13 -7.40 -3.53
CA ASP A 237 -2.11 -8.78 -3.08
C ASP A 237 -3.20 -9.02 -2.02
N TYR A 238 -3.36 -8.08 -1.09
CA TYR A 238 -4.41 -8.08 -0.09
C TYR A 238 -5.81 -7.91 -0.69
N VAL A 239 -6.03 -6.94 -1.58
CA VAL A 239 -7.33 -6.75 -2.24
C VAL A 239 -7.73 -7.99 -3.04
N GLY A 240 -6.77 -8.60 -3.76
CA GLY A 240 -7.01 -9.83 -4.51
C GLY A 240 -7.36 -11.02 -3.61
N LEU A 241 -6.81 -11.09 -2.39
CA LEU A 241 -7.24 -12.07 -1.38
C LEU A 241 -8.69 -11.79 -0.96
N LEU A 242 -9.02 -10.56 -0.58
CA LEU A 242 -10.37 -10.22 -0.11
C LEU A 242 -11.43 -10.55 -1.16
N GLU A 243 -11.19 -10.20 -2.42
CA GLU A 243 -12.15 -10.41 -3.50
C GLU A 243 -12.30 -11.88 -3.91
N SER A 244 -11.31 -12.73 -3.62
CA SER A 244 -11.42 -14.15 -3.89
C SER A 244 -12.26 -14.89 -2.84
N ILE A 245 -12.41 -14.34 -1.63
CA ILE A 245 -13.12 -14.99 -0.51
C ILE A 245 -14.60 -15.27 -0.84
N PRO A 246 -15.44 -14.31 -1.30
CA PRO A 246 -16.87 -14.55 -1.44
C PRO A 246 -17.23 -15.64 -2.44
N THR A 247 -16.54 -15.67 -3.58
CA THR A 247 -16.75 -16.68 -4.63
C THR A 247 -16.43 -18.08 -4.10
N GLN A 248 -15.31 -18.23 -3.40
CA GLN A 248 -14.90 -19.51 -2.84
C GLN A 248 -15.78 -19.95 -1.67
N PHE A 249 -16.23 -18.99 -0.85
CA PHE A 249 -17.16 -19.26 0.24
C PHE A 249 -18.48 -19.83 -0.30
N ALA A 250 -19.00 -19.26 -1.39
CA ALA A 250 -20.22 -19.74 -2.06
C ALA A 250 -20.05 -21.16 -2.61
N GLU A 251 -18.87 -21.51 -3.13
CA GLU A 251 -18.58 -22.87 -3.63
C GLU A 251 -18.57 -23.94 -2.52
N GLN A 252 -18.16 -23.57 -1.30
CA GLN A 252 -18.00 -24.52 -0.19
C GLN A 252 -19.30 -24.86 0.54
N ARG A 253 -20.43 -24.24 0.18
CA ARG A 253 -21.77 -24.49 0.75
C ARG A 253 -21.78 -24.51 2.29
N LEU A 254 -21.04 -23.59 2.90
CA LEU A 254 -20.95 -23.47 4.35
C LEU A 254 -22.31 -22.98 4.90
N LEU A 255 -22.70 -23.50 6.08
CA LEU A 255 -23.98 -23.16 6.71
C LEU A 255 -23.97 -21.77 7.39
N SER A 256 -22.79 -21.16 7.54
CA SER A 256 -22.59 -19.86 8.16
C SER A 256 -22.70 -18.72 7.14
N SER A 257 -22.90 -17.49 7.63
CA SER A 257 -22.76 -16.30 6.79
C SER A 257 -21.29 -15.92 6.64
N LEU A 258 -20.91 -15.33 5.50
CA LEU A 258 -19.53 -14.89 5.28
C LEU A 258 -19.04 -13.92 6.36
N GLY A 259 -19.91 -13.02 6.84
CA GLY A 259 -19.58 -12.09 7.91
C GLY A 259 -19.24 -12.75 9.25
N GLN A 260 -19.76 -13.94 9.54
CA GLN A 260 -19.38 -14.70 10.74
C GLN A 260 -18.01 -15.39 10.58
N VAL A 261 -17.63 -15.73 9.36
CA VAL A 261 -16.41 -16.50 9.07
C VAL A 261 -15.19 -15.62 8.92
N LEU A 262 -15.36 -14.38 8.44
CA LEU A 262 -14.26 -13.44 8.27
C LEU A 262 -13.51 -13.13 9.58
N PRO A 263 -14.18 -12.85 10.71
CA PRO A 263 -13.50 -12.67 11.99
C PRO A 263 -12.67 -13.88 12.40
N GLU A 264 -13.19 -15.09 12.20
CA GLU A 264 -12.47 -16.33 12.53
C GLU A 264 -11.25 -16.53 11.64
N LEU A 265 -11.42 -16.31 10.32
CA LEU A 265 -10.34 -16.41 9.34
C LEU A 265 -9.20 -15.43 9.63
N PHE A 266 -9.52 -14.20 10.02
CA PHE A 266 -8.55 -13.14 10.37
C PHE A 266 -8.16 -13.13 11.87
N ALA A 267 -8.73 -14.02 12.68
CA ALA A 267 -8.23 -14.31 14.03
C ALA A 267 -7.02 -15.25 13.98
N CYS A 268 -6.93 -16.12 12.97
CA CYS A 268 -5.76 -16.96 12.75
C CYS A 268 -4.52 -16.11 12.41
N PRO A 269 -3.31 -16.53 12.82
CA PRO A 269 -2.07 -15.85 12.43
C PRO A 269 -1.75 -15.99 10.93
N ARG A 270 -2.32 -17.01 10.28
CA ARG A 270 -2.11 -17.32 8.86
C ARG A 270 -3.41 -17.79 8.22
N ILE A 271 -3.59 -17.42 6.95
CA ILE A 271 -4.63 -17.92 6.05
C ILE A 271 -3.95 -18.81 5.02
N TYR A 272 -4.16 -20.12 5.13
CA TYR A 272 -3.54 -21.09 4.24
C TYR A 272 -4.22 -21.11 2.88
N CYS A 273 -3.40 -21.29 1.84
CA CYS A 273 -3.83 -21.36 0.46
C CYS A 273 -3.44 -22.72 -0.13
N ASN A 274 -4.15 -23.16 -1.16
CA ASN A 274 -3.75 -24.35 -1.90
C ASN A 274 -2.78 -24.02 -3.03
N GLU A 275 -2.13 -25.07 -3.56
CA GLU A 275 -1.29 -25.00 -4.75
C GLU A 275 -2.15 -24.84 -6.00
N GLN A 276 -2.46 -23.61 -6.38
CA GLN A 276 -3.03 -23.28 -7.69
C GLN A 276 -2.32 -22.06 -8.29
N SER A 277 -2.39 -21.95 -9.63
CA SER A 277 -1.76 -21.08 -10.64
C SER A 277 -1.26 -19.66 -10.26
N SER A 278 -1.57 -19.12 -9.09
CA SER A 278 -1.09 -17.84 -8.58
C SER A 278 0.29 -17.91 -7.91
N TRP A 279 0.75 -19.11 -7.55
CA TRP A 279 2.02 -19.32 -6.83
C TRP A 279 3.01 -20.13 -7.67
N ILE A 280 4.27 -19.70 -7.69
CA ILE A 280 5.39 -20.44 -8.32
C ILE A 280 6.37 -20.86 -7.24
N THR A 281 6.89 -22.09 -7.36
CA THR A 281 8.04 -22.55 -6.59
C THR A 281 9.32 -22.15 -7.30
N THR A 282 10.23 -21.49 -6.59
CA THR A 282 11.64 -21.52 -6.98
C THR A 282 12.28 -22.66 -6.20
N GLY A 283 12.70 -23.71 -6.91
CA GLY A 283 13.41 -24.82 -6.29
C GLY A 283 14.74 -24.33 -5.74
N LEU A 284 14.93 -24.35 -4.41
CA LEU A 284 16.18 -23.90 -3.77
C LEU A 284 17.33 -24.92 -3.88
N GLY A 285 17.26 -25.84 -4.86
CA GLY A 285 18.16 -26.99 -5.00
C GLY A 285 17.78 -28.19 -4.13
N LYS A 286 18.42 -29.34 -4.38
CA LYS A 286 18.11 -30.62 -3.69
C LYS A 286 18.20 -30.46 -2.17
N GLY A 287 17.08 -30.71 -1.49
CA GLY A 287 16.99 -30.79 -0.02
C GLY A 287 16.74 -29.47 0.73
N LYS A 288 16.57 -28.34 0.03
CA LYS A 288 16.34 -27.02 0.67
C LYS A 288 14.89 -26.53 0.66
N GLY A 289 13.95 -27.39 0.26
CA GLY A 289 12.52 -27.06 0.16
C GLY A 289 12.17 -26.15 -1.02
N ASN A 290 10.88 -25.84 -1.12
CA ASN A 290 10.34 -24.93 -2.14
C ASN A 290 10.17 -23.54 -1.54
N LEU A 291 10.66 -22.51 -2.23
CA LEU A 291 10.31 -21.13 -1.91
C LEU A 291 9.12 -20.72 -2.78
N TRP A 292 7.97 -20.53 -2.14
CA TRP A 292 6.77 -20.04 -2.79
C TRP A 292 6.81 -18.52 -2.94
N GLN A 293 6.54 -18.05 -4.16
CA GLN A 293 6.33 -16.64 -4.46
C GLN A 293 5.04 -16.50 -5.25
N ARG A 294 4.24 -15.48 -4.92
CA ARG A 294 3.09 -15.12 -5.74
C ARG A 294 3.59 -14.43 -7.00
N VAL A 295 3.30 -15.00 -8.16
CA VAL A 295 3.82 -14.49 -9.45
C VAL A 295 2.70 -13.96 -10.33
N ASP A 296 1.52 -14.55 -10.25
CA ASP A 296 0.37 -14.08 -11.01
C ASP A 296 -0.72 -13.52 -10.08
N ARG A 297 -0.84 -12.20 -10.10
CA ARG A 297 -1.84 -11.45 -9.32
C ARG A 297 -3.21 -11.40 -10.01
N SER A 298 -3.30 -11.81 -11.27
CA SER A 298 -4.56 -11.87 -12.03
C SER A 298 -5.39 -13.12 -11.71
N HIS A 299 -4.77 -14.16 -11.15
CA HIS A 299 -5.45 -15.37 -10.74
C HIS A 299 -5.85 -15.32 -9.25
N PRO A 300 -7.12 -15.67 -8.92
CA PRO A 300 -7.60 -15.67 -7.55
C PRO A 300 -6.86 -16.70 -6.70
N VAL A 301 -6.44 -16.32 -5.50
CA VAL A 301 -5.83 -17.26 -4.56
C VAL A 301 -6.91 -18.09 -3.89
N ARG A 302 -6.73 -19.41 -3.86
CA ARG A 302 -7.70 -20.31 -3.26
C ARG A 302 -7.36 -20.68 -1.81
N ILE A 303 -8.29 -20.34 -0.92
CA ILE A 303 -8.20 -20.35 0.53
C ILE A 303 -8.71 -21.68 1.06
N ILE A 304 -7.97 -22.23 2.02
CA ILE A 304 -8.41 -23.38 2.81
C ILE A 304 -9.19 -22.82 3.99
N PHE A 305 -10.52 -22.86 3.91
CA PHE A 305 -11.35 -22.50 5.06
C PHE A 305 -11.24 -23.61 6.10
N PRO A 306 -10.91 -23.28 7.36
CA PRO A 306 -10.97 -24.27 8.42
C PRO A 306 -12.37 -24.86 8.47
N SER A 307 -12.50 -26.18 8.63
CA SER A 307 -13.81 -26.83 8.70
C SER A 307 -14.58 -26.26 9.89
N LEU A 308 -15.54 -25.36 9.64
CA LEU A 308 -16.36 -24.64 10.63
C LEU A 308 -17.34 -25.56 11.40
N GLY A 309 -17.02 -26.84 11.57
CA GLY A 309 -17.95 -27.88 12.01
C GLY A 309 -17.39 -28.95 12.94
N LYS A 310 -16.19 -28.78 13.51
CA LYS A 310 -15.73 -29.62 14.63
C LYS A 310 -15.12 -28.75 15.72
N SER A 311 -15.98 -28.30 16.63
CA SER A 311 -15.63 -27.92 17.99
C SER A 311 -15.01 -29.14 18.70
N GLY A 312 -13.74 -29.38 18.44
CA GLY A 312 -12.92 -30.37 19.13
C GLY A 312 -11.59 -29.71 19.42
N ALA A 313 -11.37 -29.36 20.68
CA ALA A 313 -10.07 -28.92 21.16
C ALA A 313 -9.00 -29.95 20.73
N GLY A 314 -8.02 -29.51 19.94
CA GLY A 314 -6.82 -30.29 19.65
C GLY A 314 -6.41 -30.29 18.19
N LEU A 315 -5.11 -30.02 17.99
CA LEU A 315 -4.32 -30.23 16.77
C LEU A 315 -4.25 -29.07 15.76
N TRP A 316 -3.67 -27.95 16.19
CA TRP A 316 -2.77 -27.17 15.31
C TRP A 316 -1.54 -26.71 16.09
N THR A 317 -0.78 -27.69 16.61
CA THR A 317 0.64 -27.50 16.90
C THR A 317 1.43 -28.24 15.83
N GLY A 318 2.10 -27.50 14.95
CA GLY A 318 3.25 -27.99 14.17
C GLY A 318 2.99 -29.21 13.28
N GLY A 319 2.20 -29.06 12.23
CA GLY A 319 2.18 -30.01 11.11
C GLY A 319 3.05 -29.49 9.97
N VAL A 320 4.29 -29.97 9.88
CA VAL A 320 5.12 -29.86 8.67
C VAL A 320 4.35 -30.55 7.55
N PHE A 321 3.88 -29.78 6.56
CA PHE A 321 3.54 -30.35 5.27
C PHE A 321 4.86 -30.59 4.53
N LEU A 322 5.19 -31.86 4.37
CA LEU A 322 6.31 -32.34 3.55
C LEU A 322 6.09 -32.02 2.08
#